data_AF-A0A257PI30-F1
#
_entry.id   AF-A0A257PI30-F1
#
_cell.length_a   1.000
_cell.length_b   1.000
_cell.length_c   1.000
_cell.angle_alpha   90.00
_cell.angle_beta   90.00
_cell.angle_gamma   90.00
#
_symmetry.space_group_name_H-M   'P 1'
#
loop_
_entity.id
_entity.type
_entity.pdbx_description
1 polymer ?
#
loop_
_entity_poly.entity_id
_entity_poly.type
_entity_poly.pdbx_seq_one_letter_code
_entity_poly.pdbx_strand_id
1 'polypeptide(L)' 'MRLLELIEGSDGKLDEQPLLSIIGVLTFLGLCVHGQLTHTPFDAQGFGIGFGAVMGATLAGLGFRGRKDG' A
#
# COMPACT_ATOMS: atom_id res chain seq x y z
N MET A 1 -5.88 14.75 -14.21
CA MET A 1 -5.97 14.10 -12.88
C MET A 1 -4.71 14.43 -12.11
N ARG A 2 -4.83 15.23 -11.06
CA ARG A 2 -3.71 15.54 -10.16
C ARG A 2 -3.63 14.44 -9.10
N LEU A 3 -2.41 14.07 -8.69
CA LEU A 3 -2.18 13.08 -7.61
C LEU A 3 -2.97 13.40 -6.33
N LEU A 4 -3.22 14.69 -6.05
CA LEU A 4 -4.06 15.12 -4.94
C LEU A 4 -5.49 14.57 -5.02
N GLU A 5 -6.11 14.55 -6.21
CA GLU A 5 -7.48 14.07 -6.40
C GLU A 5 -7.59 12.54 -6.26
N LEU A 6 -6.47 11.81 -6.34
CA LEU A 6 -6.40 10.36 -6.09
C LEU A 6 -6.28 10.02 -4.61
N ILE A 7 -5.88 11.00 -3.80
CA ILE A 7 -5.55 10.82 -2.38
C ILE A 7 -6.58 11.55 -1.50
N GLU A 8 -7.18 12.63 -1.97
CA GLU A 8 -8.35 13.24 -1.33
C GLU A 8 -9.56 12.34 -1.57
N GLY A 9 -10.03 11.68 -0.52
CA GLY A 9 -11.34 11.03 -0.51
C GLY A 9 -12.46 12.06 -0.70
N SER A 10 -13.67 11.60 -1.01
CA SER A 10 -14.84 12.44 -1.37
C SER A 10 -15.22 13.50 -0.31
N ASP A 11 -14.67 13.42 0.89
CA ASP A 11 -14.91 14.31 2.03
C ASP A 11 -13.80 15.35 2.26
N GLY A 12 -12.81 15.46 1.35
CA GLY A 12 -11.67 16.37 1.51
C GLY A 12 -10.65 15.91 2.57
N LYS A 13 -10.75 14.65 3.01
CA LYS A 13 -9.75 14.00 3.87
C LYS A 13 -8.81 13.15 3.03
N LEU A 14 -7.53 13.15 3.40
CA LEU A 14 -6.56 12.19 2.86
C LEU A 14 -7.01 10.77 3.18
N ASP A 15 -7.24 9.99 2.13
CA ASP A 15 -7.57 8.58 2.23
C ASP A 15 -6.26 7.80 2.42
N GLU A 16 -6.16 7.10 3.54
CA GLU A 16 -4.92 6.43 3.98
C GLU A 16 -4.59 5.23 3.08
N GLN A 17 -5.60 4.61 2.46
CA GLN A 17 -5.45 3.43 1.60
C GLN A 17 -4.74 3.71 0.27
N PRO A 18 -5.18 4.70 -0.53
CA PRO A 18 -4.45 5.11 -1.72
C PRO A 18 -3.01 5.51 -1.42
N LEU A 19 -2.79 6.22 -0.30
CA LEU A 19 -1.47 6.64 0.12
C LEU A 19 -0.56 5.45 0.46
N LEU A 20 -1.05 4.48 1.24
CA LEU A 20 -0.32 3.26 1.57
C LEU A 20 -0.01 2.42 0.33
N SER A 21 -0.93 2.37 -0.63
CA SER A 21 -0.72 1.69 -1.91
C SER A 21 0.41 2.35 -2.72
N ILE A 22 0.41 3.68 -2.81
CA ILE A 22 1.47 4.44 -3.49
C ILE A 22 2.82 4.20 -2.82
N ILE A 23 2.88 4.27 -1.49
CA ILE A 23 4.12 4.00 -0.72
C ILE A 23 4.62 2.57 -0.97
N GLY A 24 3.72 1.58 -1.00
CA GLY A 24 4.06 0.19 -1.29
C GLY A 24 4.67 0.01 -2.68
N VAL A 25 4.07 0.62 -3.71
CA VAL A 25 4.58 0.57 -5.09
C VAL A 25 5.94 1.27 -5.20
N LEU A 26 6.11 2.44 -4.58
CA LEU A 26 7.40 3.14 -4.58
C LEU A 26 8.49 2.34 -3.88
N THR A 27 8.16 1.70 -2.76
CA THR A 27 9.09 0.84 -2.01
C THR A 27 9.50 -0.38 -2.84
N PHE A 28 8.54 -1.02 -3.52
CA PHE A 28 8.81 -2.13 -4.44
C PHE A 28 9.79 -1.72 -5.55
N LEU A 29 9.53 -0.59 -6.21
CA LEU A 29 10.41 -0.08 -7.26
C LEU A 29 11.81 0.25 -6.72
N GLY A 30 11.89 0.86 -5.54
CA GLY A 30 13.16 1.16 -4.88
C GLY A 30 13.99 -0.10 -4.58
N LEU A 31 13.34 -1.16 -4.09
CA LEU A 31 14.00 -2.45 -3.79
C LEU A 31 14.44 -3.18 -5.06
N CYS A 32 13.66 -3.10 -6.15
CA CYS A 32 14.06 -3.62 -7.45
C CYS A 32 15.33 -2.92 -7.96
N VAL A 33 15.38 -1.59 -7.91
CA VAL A 33 16.55 -0.80 -8.32
C VAL A 33 17.74 -1.08 -7.42
N HIS A 34 17.53 -1.12 -6.10
CA HIS A 34 18.58 -1.42 -5.14
C HIS A 34 19.17 -2.82 -5.37
N GLY A 35 18.33 -3.84 -5.55
CA GLY A 35 18.79 -5.20 -5.83
C GLY A 35 19.64 -5.30 -7.10
N GLN A 36 19.30 -4.52 -8.14
CA GLN A 36 20.12 -4.40 -9.34
C GLN A 36 21.47 -3.72 -9.07
N LEU A 37 21.50 -2.68 -8.24
CA LEU A 37 22.74 -1.97 -7.89
C LEU A 37 23.65 -2.77 -6.96
N THR A 38 23.09 -3.58 -6.06
CA THR A 38 23.86 -4.37 -5.07
C THR A 38 24.05 -5.83 -5.49
N HIS A 39 23.66 -6.20 -6.72
CA HIS A 39 23.66 -7.59 -7.22
C HIS A 39 22.99 -8.60 -6.27
N THR A 40 22.06 -8.13 -5.45
CA THR A 40 21.34 -8.95 -4.48
C THR A 40 19.96 -9.25 -5.05
N PRO A 41 19.58 -10.53 -5.21
CA PRO A 41 18.27 -10.86 -5.75
C PRO A 41 17.18 -10.38 -4.80
N PHE A 42 16.31 -9.49 -5.28
CA PHE A 42 15.11 -9.06 -4.58
C PHE A 42 13.96 -10.03 -4.91
N ASP A 43 13.37 -10.63 -3.87
CA ASP A 43 12.19 -11.48 -4.02
C ASP A 43 10.92 -10.62 -4.15
N ALA A 44 10.61 -10.27 -5.40
CA ALA A 44 9.43 -9.50 -5.75
C ALA A 44 8.12 -10.23 -5.38
N GLN A 45 8.10 -11.56 -5.46
CA GLN A 45 6.90 -12.36 -5.19
C GLN A 45 6.62 -12.40 -3.68
N GLY A 46 7.65 -12.65 -2.87
CA GLY A 46 7.55 -12.60 -1.41
C GLY A 46 7.11 -11.22 -0.90
N PHE A 47 7.65 -10.15 -1.48
CA PHE A 47 7.19 -8.79 -1.16
C PHE A 47 5.71 -8.59 -1.50
N GLY A 48 5.26 -9.00 -2.68
CA GLY A 48 3.87 -8.86 -3.10
C GLY A 48 2.88 -9.61 -2.20
N ILE A 49 3.23 -10.83 -1.80
CA ILE A 49 2.43 -11.64 -0.87
C ILE A 49 2.37 -10.97 0.50
N GLY A 50 3.52 -10.52 1.04
CA GLY A 50 3.58 -9.86 2.35
C GLY A 50 2.83 -8.53 2.39
N PHE A 51 3.06 -7.68 1.38
CA PHE A 51 2.38 -6.40 1.27
C PHE A 51 0.87 -6.58 1.07
N GLY A 52 0.46 -7.51 0.20
CA GLY A 52 -0.96 -7.85 -0.01
C GLY A 52 -1.63 -8.38 1.26
N ALA A 53 -0.93 -9.21 2.04
CA ALA A 53 -1.44 -9.71 3.32
C ALA A 53 -1.64 -8.58 4.35
N VAL A 54 -0.70 -7.63 4.44
CA VAL A 54 -0.82 -6.46 5.33
C VAL A 54 -1.99 -5.57 4.91
N MET A 55 -2.11 -5.26 3.61
CA MET A 55 -3.22 -4.46 3.09
C MET A 55 -4.57 -5.15 3.32
N GLY A 56 -4.65 -6.46 3.07
CA GLY A 56 -5.84 -7.27 3.32
C GLY A 56 -6.21 -7.34 4.80
N ALA A 57 -5.23 -7.49 5.70
CA ALA A 57 -5.45 -7.49 7.14
C ALA A 57 -5.95 -6.14 7.66
N THR A 58 -5.39 -5.02 7.16
CA THR A 58 -5.85 -3.67 7.48
C THR A 58 -7.28 -3.46 7.02
N LEU A 59 -7.61 -3.85 5.78
CA LEU A 59 -8.97 -3.78 5.24
C LEU A 59 -9.97 -4.61 6.06
N ALA A 60 -9.61 -5.85 6.39
CA ALA A 60 -10.45 -6.72 7.21
C ALA A 60 -10.64 -6.14 8.62
N GLY A 61 -9.56 -5.67 9.27
CA GLY A 61 -9.60 -5.07 10.61
C GLY A 61 -10.45 -3.80 10.68
N LEU A 62 -10.42 -2.96 9.64
CA LEU A 62 -11.30 -1.79 9.51
C LEU A 62 -12.76 -2.20 9.28
N GLY A 63 -13.02 -3.22 8.45
CA GLY A 63 -14.35 -3.77 8.23
C GLY A 63 -14.98 -4.38 9.48
N PHE A 64 -14.18 -4.99 10.37
CA PHE A 64 -14.65 -5.51 11.66
C PHE A 64 -14.93 -4.41 12.70
N ARG A 65 -14.23 -3.26 12.65
CA ARG A 65 -14.54 -2.11 13.51
C ARG A 65 -15.81 -1.40 13.06
N GLY A 66 -15.99 -1.20 11.76
CA GLY A 66 -17.22 -0.59 11.21
C GLY A 66 -18.50 -1.38 11.49
N ARG A 67 -18.42 -2.69 11.75
CA ARG A 67 -19.58 -3.54 12.10
C ARG A 67 -19.94 -3.52 13.59
N LYS A 68 -19.09 -2.97 14.46
CA LYS A 68 -19.40 -2.84 15.91
C LYS A 68 -20.05 -1.50 16.26
N ASP A 69 -20.01 -0.53 15.35
CA ASP A 69 -20.56 0.82 15.54
C ASP A 69 -21.86 1.06 14.74
N GLY A 70 -22.53 0.00 14.27
CA GLY A 70 -23.86 0.04 13.64
C GLY A 70 -24.79 -0.99 14.25
#